data_AF-A0A2J0MFV0-F1
#
_entry.id   AF-A0A2J0MFV0-F1
#
_cell.length_a   1.000
_cell.length_b   1.000
_cell.length_c   1.000
_cell.angle_alpha   90.00
_cell.angle_beta   90.00
_cell.angle_gamma   90.00
#
_symmetry.space_group_name_H-M   'P 1'
#
loop_
_entity.id
_entity.type
_entity.pdbx_description
1 polymer ?
#
loop_
_entity_poly.entity_id
_entity_poly.type
_entity_poly.pdbx_seq_one_letter_code
_entity_poly.pdbx_strand_id
1 'polypeptide(L)'
;MYGIVSQLRRAALLITSNIAEGFSRYHFNDKVRFYYMSRGSISEVKNCLILAKDLEYMQIQEAKTLIDEADRVLKLINGLIRSVEKQK
;
A
#
# COMPACT_ATOMS: atom_id res chain seq x y z
N MET A 1 -13.41 -18.56 5.60
CA MET A 1 -13.20 -17.11 5.42
C MET A 1 -11.70 -16.75 5.53
N TYR A 2 -10.85 -17.34 4.68
CA TYR A 2 -9.37 -17.26 4.79
C TYR A 2 -8.71 -16.35 3.73
N GLY A 3 -9.45 -15.95 2.68
CA GLY A 3 -8.90 -15.19 1.55
C GLY A 3 -8.58 -13.73 1.87
N ILE A 4 -9.51 -13.00 2.48
CA ILE A 4 -9.34 -11.55 2.75
C ILE A 4 -8.23 -11.31 3.76
N VAL A 5 -8.19 -12.06 4.86
CA VAL A 5 -7.16 -11.91 5.91
C VAL A 5 -5.77 -12.22 5.36
N SER A 6 -5.62 -13.31 4.60
CA SER A 6 -4.33 -13.66 3.99
C SER A 6 -3.91 -12.63 2.94
N GLN A 7 -4.85 -12.16 2.11
CA GLN A 7 -4.57 -11.13 1.12
C GLN A 7 -4.20 -9.78 1.74
N LEU A 8 -4.91 -9.35 2.78
CA LEU A 8 -4.61 -8.12 3.51
C LEU A 8 -3.20 -8.16 4.11
N ARG A 9 -2.84 -9.26 4.78
CA ARG A 9 -1.50 -9.45 5.36
C ARG A 9 -0.41 -9.46 4.28
N ARG A 10 -0.64 -10.17 3.18
CA ARG A 10 0.29 -10.23 2.04
C ARG A 10 0.50 -8.85 1.42
N ALA A 11 -0.59 -8.13 1.11
CA ALA A 11 -0.52 -6.81 0.52
C ALA A 11 0.19 -5.81 1.45
N ALA A 12 -0.11 -5.82 2.75
CA ALA A 12 0.56 -4.97 3.72
C ALA A 12 2.08 -5.23 3.79
N LEU A 13 2.50 -6.50 3.80
CA LEU A 13 3.91 -6.89 3.76
C LEU A 13 4.60 -6.43 2.46
N LEU A 14 3.94 -6.58 1.31
CA LEU A 14 4.50 -6.18 0.02
C LEU A 14 4.75 -4.67 -0.09
N ILE A 15 3.97 -3.83 0.62
CA ILE A 15 4.21 -2.37 0.63
C ILE A 15 5.61 -2.08 1.15
N THR A 16 5.95 -2.60 2.32
CA THR A 16 7.24 -2.32 2.99
C THR A 16 8.39 -3.06 2.30
N SER A 17 8.19 -4.30 1.86
CA SER A 17 9.19 -5.05 1.09
C SER A 17 9.58 -4.32 -0.20
N ASN A 18 8.59 -3.82 -0.97
CA ASN A 18 8.88 -3.07 -2.19
C ASN A 18 9.52 -1.70 -1.89
N ILE A 19 9.18 -1.02 -0.79
CA ILE A 19 9.88 0.22 -0.41
C ILE A 19 11.36 -0.06 -0.09
N ALA A 20 11.65 -1.11 0.69
CA ALA A 20 13.01 -1.49 1.04
C ALA A 20 13.82 -1.89 -0.21
N GLU A 21 13.21 -2.68 -1.09
CA GLU A 21 13.83 -3.11 -2.34
C GLU A 21 14.05 -1.94 -3.30
N GLY A 22 13.10 -1.02 -3.42
CA GLY A 22 13.29 0.22 -4.19
C GLY A 22 14.41 1.08 -3.60
N PHE A 23 14.53 1.16 -2.27
CA PHE A 23 15.60 1.91 -1.62
C PHE A 23 16.99 1.36 -1.95
N SER A 24 17.15 0.04 -2.05
CA SER A 24 18.43 -0.62 -2.36
C SER A 24 18.88 -0.44 -3.82
N ARG A 25 17.99 -0.06 -4.74
CA ARG A 25 18.34 0.14 -6.17
C ARG A 25 19.20 1.38 -6.39
N TYR A 26 20.14 1.28 -7.33
CA TYR A 26 21.03 2.38 -7.71
C TYR A 26 20.32 3.40 -8.64
N HIS A 27 19.71 2.92 -9.72
CA HIS A 27 19.09 3.79 -10.73
C HIS A 27 17.69 4.26 -10.34
N PHE A 28 17.39 5.54 -10.58
CA PHE A 28 16.11 6.17 -10.25
C PHE A 28 14.90 5.44 -10.85
N ASN A 29 14.98 5.02 -12.11
CA ASN A 29 13.88 4.30 -12.78
C ASN A 29 13.56 2.96 -12.08
N ASP A 30 14.57 2.25 -11.58
CA ASP A 30 14.38 1.00 -10.85
C ASP A 30 13.75 1.26 -9.49
N LYS A 31 14.23 2.26 -8.74
CA LYS A 31 13.63 2.68 -7.46
C LYS A 31 12.13 2.95 -7.63
N VAL A 32 11.79 3.77 -8.62
CA VAL A 32 10.41 4.20 -8.91
C VAL A 32 9.52 3.00 -9.28
N ARG A 33 10.02 2.03 -10.05
CA ARG A 33 9.27 0.80 -10.37
C ARG A 33 8.84 0.05 -9.11
N PHE A 34 9.73 -0.09 -8.13
CA PHE A 34 9.40 -0.73 -6.85
C PHE A 34 8.39 0.09 -6.05
N TYR A 35 8.52 1.41 -6.00
CA TYR A 35 7.54 2.26 -5.32
C TYR A 35 6.16 2.24 -5.97
N TYR A 36 6.07 2.08 -7.30
CA TYR A 36 4.80 1.82 -7.97
C TYR A 36 4.17 0.48 -7.56
N MET A 37 4.97 -0.56 -7.31
CA MET A 37 4.46 -1.82 -6.77
C MET A 37 3.91 -1.64 -5.35
N SER A 38 4.59 -0.89 -4.47
CA SER A 38 4.04 -0.51 -3.17
C SER A 38 2.72 0.24 -3.29
N ARG A 39 2.59 1.12 -4.30
CA ARG A 39 1.34 1.85 -4.59
C ARG A 39 0.19 0.93 -5.00
N GLY A 40 0.49 -0.11 -5.77
CA GLY A 40 -0.47 -1.18 -6.08
C GLY A 40 -0.92 -1.92 -4.82
N SER A 41 0.04 -2.35 -3.98
CA SER A 41 -0.27 -3.10 -2.76
C SER A 41 -1.07 -2.32 -1.73
N ILE A 42 -0.87 -1.00 -1.56
CA ILE A 42 -1.73 -0.20 -0.67
C ILE A 42 -3.17 -0.08 -1.21
N SER A 43 -3.34 -0.09 -2.54
CA SER A 43 -4.68 -0.11 -3.15
C SER A 43 -5.39 -1.44 -2.89
N GLU A 44 -4.66 -2.57 -2.91
CA GLU A 44 -5.19 -3.87 -2.52
C GLU A 44 -5.58 -3.93 -1.03
N VAL A 45 -4.77 -3.35 -0.14
CA VAL A 45 -5.10 -3.21 1.29
C VAL A 45 -6.43 -2.46 1.45
N LYS A 46 -6.56 -1.29 0.80
CA LYS A 46 -7.79 -0.49 0.85
C LYS A 46 -9.00 -1.27 0.35
N ASN A 47 -8.86 -2.01 -0.75
CA ASN A 47 -9.93 -2.88 -1.26
C ASN A 47 -10.32 -3.96 -0.25
N CYS A 48 -9.35 -4.63 0.39
CA CYS A 48 -9.63 -5.64 1.42
C CYS A 48 -10.38 -5.06 2.62
N LEU A 49 -10.05 -3.82 3.03
CA LEU A 49 -10.75 -3.13 4.13
C LEU A 49 -12.19 -2.75 3.74
N ILE A 50 -12.41 -2.30 2.50
CA ILE A 50 -13.75 -2.01 1.97
C ILE A 50 -14.60 -3.29 1.98
N LEU A 51 -14.05 -4.39 1.45
CA LEU A 51 -14.73 -5.69 1.44
C LEU A 51 -15.01 -6.22 2.85
N ALA A 52 -14.06 -6.09 3.78
CA ALA A 52 -14.27 -6.49 5.17
C ALA A 52 -15.41 -5.71 5.83
N LYS A 53 -15.54 -4.42 5.52
CA LYS A 53 -16.65 -3.59 5.99
C LYS A 53 -17.98 -3.96 5.32
N ASP A 54 -18.00 -4.15 4.00
CA ASP A 54 -19.21 -4.51 3.25
C ASP A 54 -19.75 -5.90 3.63
N LEU A 55 -18.88 -6.81 4.08
CA LEU A 55 -19.24 -8.14 4.59
C LEU A 55 -19.48 -8.16 6.10
N GLU A 56 -19.53 -7.00 6.75
CA GLU A 56 -19.78 -6.85 8.20
C GLU A 56 -18.76 -7.58 9.09
N TYR A 57 -17.53 -7.78 8.62
CA TYR A 57 -16.43 -8.41 9.36
C TYR A 57 -15.72 -7.46 10.33
N MET A 58 -16.05 -6.18 10.29
CA MET A 58 -15.45 -5.12 11.11
C MET A 58 -16.45 -3.97 11.30
N GLN A 59 -16.34 -3.24 12.41
CA GLN A 59 -17.18 -2.08 12.65
C GLN A 59 -16.91 -0.97 11.63
N ILE A 60 -17.96 -0.25 11.22
CA ILE A 60 -17.86 0.83 10.23
C ILE A 60 -16.81 1.87 10.64
N GLN A 61 -16.76 2.21 11.93
CA GLN A 61 -15.82 3.20 12.45
C GLN A 61 -14.36 2.71 12.42
N GLU A 62 -14.11 1.43 12.67
CA GLU A 62 -12.77 0.82 12.56
C GLU A 62 -12.32 0.77 11.11
N ALA A 63 -13.21 0.33 10.21
CA ALA A 63 -12.93 0.29 8.77
C ALA A 63 -12.61 1.68 8.21
N LYS A 64 -13.38 2.71 8.62
CA LYS A 64 -13.12 4.09 8.23
C LYS A 64 -11.72 4.54 8.66
N THR A 65 -11.36 4.33 9.93
CA THR A 65 -10.03 4.68 10.44
C THR A 65 -8.91 4.01 9.65
N LEU A 66 -9.04 2.71 9.35
CA LEU A 66 -8.02 1.97 8.59
C LEU A 66 -7.95 2.42 7.12
N ILE A 67 -9.09 2.77 6.50
CA ILE A 67 -9.13 3.30 5.14
C ILE A 67 -8.47 4.68 5.08
N ASP A 68 -8.72 5.55 6.07
CA ASP A 68 -8.10 6.87 6.15
C ASP A 68 -6.56 6.76 6.32
N GLU A 69 -6.10 5.80 7.14
CA GLU A 69 -4.67 5.48 7.25
C GLU A 69 -4.09 4.92 5.93
N ALA A 70 -4.83 4.07 5.21
CA ALA A 70 -4.40 3.59 3.91
C ALA A 70 -4.24 4.73 2.88
N ASP A 71 -5.15 5.72 2.91
CA ASP A 71 -5.05 6.93 2.08
C ASP A 71 -3.88 7.82 2.47
N ARG A 72 -3.56 7.89 3.76
CA ARG A 72 -2.34 8.57 4.23
C ARG A 72 -1.08 7.89 3.70
N VAL A 73 -0.99 6.56 3.78
CA VAL A 73 0.14 5.78 3.25
C VAL A 73 0.26 5.97 1.74
N LEU A 74 -0.85 5.95 0.99
CA LEU A 74 -0.85 6.22 -0.44
C LEU A 74 -0.27 7.61 -0.78
N LYS A 75 -0.65 8.66 -0.01
CA LYS A 75 -0.09 10.01 -0.16
C LYS A 75 1.42 10.03 0.08
N LEU A 76 1.91 9.30 1.09
CA LEU A 76 3.35 9.18 1.39
C LEU A 76 4.11 8.48 0.26
N ILE A 77 3.59 7.35 -0.25
CA ILE A 77 4.19 6.64 -1.39
C ILE A 77 4.25 7.54 -2.63
N ASN A 78 3.16 8.28 -2.93
CA ASN A 78 3.16 9.25 -4.03
C ASN A 78 4.12 10.41 -3.80
N GLY A 79 4.36 10.83 -2.55
CA GLY A 79 5.40 11.80 -2.20
C GLY A 79 6.80 11.25 -2.49
N LEU A 80 7.06 10.00 -2.10
CA LEU A 80 8.32 9.31 -2.34
C LEU A 80 8.61 9.16 -3.84
N ILE A 81 7.64 8.68 -4.62
CA ILE A 81 7.76 8.55 -6.08
C ILE A 81 8.14 9.90 -6.70
N ARG A 82 7.39 10.97 -6.40
CA ARG A 82 7.66 12.32 -6.92
C ARG A 82 9.04 12.85 -6.50
N SER A 83 9.51 12.53 -5.30
CA SER A 83 10.82 12.94 -4.81
C SER A 83 11.95 12.28 -5.61
N VAL A 84 11.80 11.00 -5.97
CA VAL A 84 12.81 10.27 -6.74
C VAL A 84 12.77 10.62 -8.23
N GLU A 85 11.58 10.80 -8.81
CA GLU A 85 11.44 11.22 -10.20
C GLU A 85 12.05 12.60 -10.47
N LYS A 86 12.06 13.50 -9.49
CA LYS A 86 12.73 14.82 -9.58
C LYS A 86 14.26 14.75 -9.57
N GLN A 87 14.85 13.63 -9.19
CA GLN A 87 16.30 13.44 -9.16
C GLN A 87 16.84 12.87 -10.48
N LYS A 88 15.95 12.50 -11.40
CA LYS A 88 16.29 12.10 -12.77
C LYS A 88 16.78 13.30 -13.58
#